data_AF-A0A4Y9RGX6-F1
#
_entry.id   AF-A0A4Y9RGX6-F1
#
_cell.length_a   1.000
_cell.length_b   1.000
_cell.length_c   1.000
_cell.angle_alpha   90.00
_cell.angle_beta   90.00
_cell.angle_gamma   90.00
#
_symmetry.space_group_name_H-M   'P 1'
#
loop_
_entity.id
_entity.type
_entity.pdbx_description
1 polymer ?
#
loop_
_entity_poly.entity_id
_entity_poly.type
_entity_poly.pdbx_seq_one_letter_code
_entity_poly.pdbx_strand_id
1 'polypeptide(L)'
;MVYHDPAVLHLVAHGLDRHGYVVFRYAEPETAMAALPTIEPDVLLIEAGPYLRLHALLGQAARSAFPDVKIVGIGRQSDAELAARVQFDAIHRSSFTAEGLHRTIQRLLAL
;
A
#
# COMPACT_ATOMS: atom_id res chain seq x y z
N MET A 1 5.54 -0.38 0.40
CA MET A 1 4.59 -1.48 0.14
C MET A 1 4.76 -2.57 1.19
N VAL A 2 3.66 -3.03 1.78
CA VAL A 2 3.61 -4.13 2.76
C VAL A 2 2.77 -5.27 2.21
N TYR A 3 3.40 -6.42 1.97
CA TYR A 3 2.77 -7.59 1.35
C TYR A 3 3.40 -8.87 1.92
N HIS A 4 2.57 -9.85 2.28
CA HIS A 4 2.99 -11.11 2.88
C HIS A 4 3.50 -12.11 1.83
N ASP A 5 2.92 -12.10 0.62
CA ASP A 5 3.37 -12.98 -0.47
C ASP A 5 4.57 -12.37 -1.20
N PRO A 6 5.78 -12.95 -1.09
CA PRO A 6 6.98 -12.39 -1.67
C PRO A 6 6.99 -12.41 -3.21
N ALA A 7 6.26 -13.33 -3.84
CA ALA A 7 6.18 -13.40 -5.30
C ALA A 7 5.33 -12.26 -5.85
N VAL A 8 4.19 -11.99 -5.21
CA VAL A 8 3.34 -10.84 -5.56
C VAL A 8 4.07 -9.53 -5.28
N LEU A 9 4.72 -9.41 -4.12
CA LEU A 9 5.54 -8.24 -3.78
C LEU A 9 6.62 -7.97 -4.85
N HIS A 10 7.28 -9.01 -5.35
CA HIS A 10 8.31 -8.88 -6.38
C HIS A 10 7.72 -8.43 -7.73
N LEU A 11 6.62 -9.05 -8.17
CA LEU A 11 5.96 -8.72 -9.44
C LEU A 11 5.43 -7.28 -9.46
N VAL A 12 4.80 -6.85 -8.38
CA VAL A 12 4.25 -5.49 -8.26
C VAL A 12 5.36 -4.46 -8.21
N ALA A 13 6.39 -4.68 -7.41
CA ALA A 13 7.52 -3.77 -7.31
C ALA A 13 8.22 -3.62 -8.67
N HIS A 14 8.49 -4.73 -9.36
CA HIS A 14 9.11 -4.71 -10.69
C HIS A 14 8.24 -3.98 -11.72
N GLY A 15 6.93 -4.18 -11.65
CA GLY A 15 5.99 -3.48 -12.52
C GLY A 15 5.99 -1.98 -12.29
N LEU A 16 5.94 -1.53 -11.03
CA LEU A 16 5.98 -0.11 -10.68
C LEU A 16 7.34 0.53 -10.99
N ASP A 17 8.45 -0.18 -10.75
CA ASP A 17 9.79 0.30 -11.07
C ASP A 17 9.93 0.66 -12.57
N ARG A 18 9.32 -0.14 -13.45
CA ARG A 18 9.25 0.16 -14.90
C ARG A 18 8.49 1.44 -15.25
N HIS A 19 7.60 1.91 -14.37
CA HIS A 19 6.90 3.18 -14.52
C HIS A 19 7.61 4.34 -13.79
N GLY A 20 8.84 4.13 -13.30
CA GLY A 20 9.67 5.15 -12.67
C GLY A 20 9.40 5.38 -11.18
N TYR A 21 8.64 4.49 -10.51
CA TYR A 21 8.42 4.59 -9.07
C TYR A 21 9.62 4.05 -8.29
N VAL A 22 10.01 4.75 -7.23
CA VAL A 22 10.93 4.22 -6.21
C VAL A 22 10.14 3.36 -5.22
N VAL A 23 10.37 2.05 -5.22
CA VAL A 23 9.56 1.10 -4.44
C VAL A 23 10.30 0.56 -3.21
N PHE A 24 9.86 0.95 -2.02
CA PHE A 24 10.27 0.33 -0.76
C PHE A 24 9.36 -0.85 -0.40
N ARG A 25 9.97 -1.97 0.00
CA ARG A 25 9.28 -3.25 0.25
C ARG A 25 9.53 -3.73 1.67
N TYR A 26 8.45 -4.11 2.34
CA TYR A 26 8.49 -4.66 3.69
C TYR A 26 7.57 -5.88 3.76
N ALA A 27 8.05 -6.96 4.36
CA ALA A 27 7.24 -8.16 4.61
C ALA A 27 6.31 -7.97 5.82
N GLU A 28 6.72 -7.13 6.78
CA GLU A 28 6.06 -6.95 8.06
C GLU A 28 5.63 -5.48 8.28
N PRO A 29 4.42 -5.22 8.78
CA PRO A 29 3.91 -3.88 9.05
C PRO A 29 4.77 -3.07 10.02
N GLU A 30 5.33 -3.73 11.04
CA GLU A 30 6.16 -3.11 12.08
C GLU A 30 7.45 -2.54 11.48
N THR A 31 8.10 -3.30 10.60
CA THR A 31 9.30 -2.85 9.89
C THR A 31 8.97 -1.66 8.98
N ALA A 32 7.83 -1.71 8.29
CA ALA A 32 7.38 -0.60 7.46
C ALA A 32 7.11 0.67 8.30
N MET A 33 6.49 0.50 9.47
CA MET A 33 6.17 1.59 10.38
C MET A 33 7.44 2.25 10.96
N ALA A 34 8.45 1.45 11.31
CA ALA A 34 9.75 1.97 11.76
C ALA A 34 10.49 2.75 10.67
N ALA A 35 10.30 2.37 9.40
CA ALA A 35 10.94 3.02 8.25
C ALA A 35 10.19 4.26 7.73
N LEU A 36 8.93 4.47 8.09
CA LEU A 36 8.09 5.59 7.63
C LEU A 36 8.81 6.96 7.69
N PRO A 37 9.47 7.35 8.80
CA PRO A 37 10.11 8.66 8.90
C PRO A 37 11.29 8.86 7.95
N THR A 38 11.86 7.78 7.39
CA THR A 38 13.00 7.84 6.49
C THR A 38 12.59 7.79 5.02
N ILE A 39 11.51 7.08 4.70
CA ILE A 39 11.08 6.87 3.31
C ILE A 39 10.14 7.96 2.79
N GLU A 40 9.36 8.60 3.68
CA GLU A 40 8.40 9.67 3.34
C GLU A 40 7.55 9.34 2.10
N PRO A 41 6.69 8.32 2.14
CA PRO A 41 6.09 7.78 0.92
C PRO A 41 4.93 8.64 0.42
N ASP A 42 4.86 8.91 -0.88
CA ASP A 42 3.66 9.50 -1.51
C ASP A 42 2.47 8.53 -1.54
N VAL A 43 2.78 7.24 -1.69
CA VAL A 43 1.79 6.16 -1.74
C VAL A 43 2.22 5.00 -0.87
N LEU A 44 1.30 4.55 -0.03
CA LEU A 44 1.43 3.36 0.78
C LEU A 44 0.50 2.25 0.27
N LEU A 45 1.10 1.17 -0.23
CA LEU A 45 0.39 -0.04 -0.62
C LEU A 45 0.36 -1.03 0.54
N ILE A 46 -0.82 -1.53 0.91
CA ILE A 46 -1.05 -2.45 2.03
C ILE A 46 -1.87 -3.65 1.56
N GLU A 47 -1.36 -4.87 1.75
CA GLU A 47 -2.15 -6.09 1.55
C GLU A 47 -3.21 -6.26 2.65
N ALA A 48 -4.45 -6.57 2.28
CA ALA A 48 -5.44 -7.06 3.21
C ALA A 48 -5.12 -8.53 3.52
N GLY A 49 -4.49 -8.75 4.67
CA GLY A 49 -4.06 -10.06 5.15
C GLY A 49 -4.43 -10.27 6.62
N PRO A 50 -3.87 -11.31 7.27
CA PRO A 50 -4.22 -11.66 8.66
C PRO A 50 -3.87 -10.55 9.67
N TYR A 51 -3.01 -9.61 9.31
CA TYR A 51 -2.53 -8.51 10.15
C TYR A 51 -3.38 -7.23 10.07
N LEU A 52 -4.71 -7.37 9.90
CA LEU A 52 -5.67 -6.26 9.75
C LEU A 52 -5.45 -5.09 10.73
N ARG A 53 -5.24 -5.39 12.01
CA ARG A 53 -5.04 -4.36 13.05
C ARG A 53 -3.72 -3.60 12.87
N LEU A 54 -2.63 -4.30 12.58
CA LEU A 54 -1.31 -3.67 12.38
C LEU A 54 -1.30 -2.84 11.10
N HIS A 55 -1.96 -3.30 10.04
CA HIS A 55 -2.16 -2.54 8.81
C HIS A 55 -2.94 -1.24 9.04
N ALA A 56 -3.96 -1.26 9.90
CA ALA A 56 -4.68 -0.05 10.29
C ALA A 56 -3.80 0.94 11.05
N LEU A 57 -3.00 0.46 12.00
CA LEU A 57 -2.05 1.30 12.74
C LEU A 57 -1.00 1.90 11.81
N LEU A 58 -0.47 1.11 10.87
CA LEU A 58 0.48 1.58 9.87
C LEU A 58 -0.13 2.70 9.00
N GLY A 59 -1.34 2.52 8.50
CA GLY A 59 -2.01 3.55 7.70
C GLY A 59 -2.31 4.82 8.48
N GLN A 60 -2.73 4.69 9.74
CA GLN A 60 -2.94 5.83 10.64
C GLN A 60 -1.63 6.57 10.94
N ALA A 61 -0.55 5.83 11.24
CA ALA A 61 0.77 6.40 11.45
C ALA A 61 1.28 7.13 10.19
N ALA A 62 1.13 6.52 9.01
CA ALA A 62 1.50 7.14 7.75
C ALA A 62 0.73 8.44 7.51
N ARG A 63 -0.59 8.46 7.68
CA ARG A 63 -1.40 9.69 7.54
C ARG A 63 -1.06 10.75 8.58
N SER A 64 -0.77 10.34 9.82
CA SER A 64 -0.40 11.28 10.88
C SER A 64 0.96 11.95 10.60
N ALA A 65 1.90 11.21 10.01
CA ALA A 65 3.22 11.74 9.66
C ALA A 65 3.19 12.50 8.33
N PHE A 66 2.38 12.03 7.37
CA PHE A 66 2.31 12.50 6.00
C PHE A 66 0.84 12.69 5.59
N PRO A 67 0.22 13.85 5.86
CA PRO A 67 -1.21 14.05 5.63
C PRO A 67 -1.69 13.81 4.18
N ASP A 68 -0.80 13.98 3.21
CA ASP A 68 -1.11 13.81 1.78
C ASP A 68 -0.90 12.39 1.25
N VAL A 69 -0.33 11.49 2.06
CA VAL A 69 -0.06 10.10 1.65
C VAL A 69 -1.33 9.42 1.17
N LYS A 70 -1.24 8.75 0.02
CA LYS A 70 -2.34 7.94 -0.51
C LYS A 70 -2.18 6.50 -0.07
N ILE A 71 -3.21 5.93 0.55
CA ILE A 71 -3.17 4.55 1.03
C ILE A 71 -4.03 3.69 0.13
N VAL A 72 -3.42 2.70 -0.51
CA VAL A 72 -4.10 1.75 -1.39
C VAL A 72 -4.09 0.37 -0.75
N GLY A 73 -5.28 -0.18 -0.53
CA GLY A 73 -5.46 -1.55 -0.09
C GLY A 73 -5.40 -2.53 -1.27
N ILE A 74 -4.83 -3.71 -1.07
CA ILE A 74 -4.81 -4.80 -2.05
C ILE A 74 -5.36 -6.04 -1.37
N GLY A 75 -6.52 -6.56 -1.78
CA GLY A 75 -7.18 -7.63 -1.01
C GLY A 75 -8.50 -8.12 -1.55
N ARG A 76 -9.26 -8.86 -0.74
CA ARG A 76 -10.61 -9.31 -1.11
C ARG A 76 -11.64 -8.27 -0.70
N GLN A 77 -12.77 -8.22 -1.42
CA GLN A 77 -13.82 -7.22 -1.19
C GLN A 77 -14.51 -7.36 0.19
N SER A 78 -14.38 -8.53 0.83
CA SER A 78 -14.85 -8.79 2.20
C SER A 78 -14.07 -8.03 3.28
N ASP A 79 -12.97 -7.36 2.91
CA ASP A 79 -12.14 -6.59 3.84
C ASP A 79 -12.71 -5.18 4.09
N ALA A 80 -14.03 -5.02 4.01
CA ALA A 80 -14.74 -3.76 4.29
C ALA A 80 -14.42 -3.23 5.70
N GLU A 81 -14.14 -4.11 6.65
CA GLU A 81 -13.66 -3.77 7.99
C GLU A 81 -12.27 -3.12 7.99
N LEU A 82 -11.37 -3.56 7.09
CA LEU A 82 -10.06 -2.95 6.89
C LEU A 82 -10.21 -1.56 6.28
N ALA A 83 -11.06 -1.43 5.25
CA ALA A 83 -11.34 -0.16 4.59
C ALA A 83 -11.86 0.89 5.59
N ALA A 84 -12.76 0.49 6.48
CA ALA A 84 -13.30 1.37 7.52
C ALA A 84 -12.24 1.83 8.54
N ARG A 85 -11.24 1.00 8.86
CA ARG A 85 -10.23 1.29 9.88
C ARG A 85 -8.99 2.01 9.36
N VAL A 86 -8.58 1.71 8.13
CA VAL A 86 -7.37 2.28 7.50
C VAL A 86 -7.70 3.53 6.68
N GLN A 87 -8.97 3.72 6.31
CA GLN A 87 -9.43 4.78 5.42
C GLN A 87 -8.69 4.78 4.08
N PHE A 88 -8.71 3.64 3.37
CA PHE A 88 -8.08 3.55 2.06
C PHE A 88 -8.64 4.56 1.06
N ASP A 89 -7.74 5.15 0.28
CA ASP A 89 -8.07 6.01 -0.87
C ASP A 89 -8.50 5.18 -2.09
N ALA A 90 -8.00 3.95 -2.20
CA ALA A 90 -8.44 2.97 -3.20
C ALA A 90 -8.23 1.53 -2.71
N ILE A 91 -8.99 0.58 -3.29
CA ILE A 91 -8.83 -0.85 -3.01
C ILE A 91 -8.76 -1.62 -4.33
N HIS A 92 -7.74 -2.47 -4.47
CA HIS A 92 -7.57 -3.40 -5.58
C HIS A 92 -7.91 -4.83 -5.16
N ARG A 93 -8.53 -5.57 -6.07
CA ARG A 93 -8.69 -7.03 -5.90
C ARG A 93 -7.37 -7.72 -6.16
N SER A 94 -7.15 -8.88 -5.54
CA SER A 94 -5.93 -9.70 -5.70
C SER A 94 -5.57 -10.08 -7.15
N SER A 95 -6.49 -9.90 -8.12
CA SER A 95 -6.26 -10.06 -9.56
C SER A 95 -5.83 -8.75 -10.26
N PHE A 96 -5.09 -7.89 -9.59
CA PHE A 96 -4.64 -6.60 -10.13
C PHE A 96 -3.38 -6.76 -10.98
N THR A 97 -3.16 -5.81 -11.88
CA THR A 97 -1.94 -5.72 -12.70
C THR A 97 -1.13 -4.52 -12.27
N ALA A 98 0.19 -4.55 -12.52
CA ALA A 98 1.04 -3.38 -12.31
C ALA A 98 0.53 -2.13 -13.05
N GLU A 99 0.03 -2.30 -14.28
CA GLU A 99 -0.58 -1.24 -15.08
C GLU A 99 -1.86 -0.68 -14.43
N GLY A 100 -2.72 -1.55 -13.90
CA GLY A 100 -3.92 -1.13 -13.17
C GLY A 100 -3.59 -0.35 -11.90
N LEU A 101 -2.55 -0.79 -11.19
CA LEU A 101 -2.06 -0.11 -10.00
C LEU A 101 -1.41 1.24 -10.33
N HIS A 102 -0.56 1.30 -11.36
CA HIS A 102 0.04 2.52 -11.89
C HIS A 102 -1.03 3.56 -12.21
N ARG A 103 -2.05 3.21 -13.00
CA ARG A 103 -3.16 4.13 -13.33
C ARG A 103 -3.93 4.60 -12.09
N THR A 104 -4.05 3.75 -11.08
CA THR A 104 -4.69 4.14 -9.82
C THR A 104 -3.83 5.14 -9.06
N ILE A 105 -2.52 4.91 -8.99
CA ILE A 105 -1.58 5.82 -8.34
C ILE A 105 -1.57 7.19 -9.04
N GLN A 106 -1.45 7.21 -10.37
CA GLN A 106 -1.49 8.44 -11.17
C GLN A 106 -2.77 9.26 -10.86
N ARG A 107 -3.93 8.60 -10.89
CA ARG A 107 -5.21 9.24 -10.56
C ARG A 107 -5.25 9.79 -9.13
N LEU A 108 -4.69 9.08 -8.16
CA LEU A 108 -4.69 9.52 -6.75
C LEU A 108 -3.73 10.69 -6.49
N LEU A 109 -2.66 10.80 -7.27
CA LEU A 109 -1.67 11.87 -7.17
C LEU A 109 -1.95 13.05 -8.13
N ALA A 110 -3.01 12.96 -8.95
CA ALA A 110 -3.36 13.95 -9.98
C ALA A 110 -2.22 14.21 -11.01
N LEU A 111 -1.52 13.14 -11.39
CA LEU A 111 -0.45 13.11 -12.39
C LEU A 111 -0.95 12.62 -13.75
#